data_AF-A0A0G0QT59-F1
#
_entry.id   AF-A0A0G0QT59-F1
#
_cell.length_a   1.000
_cell.length_b   1.000
_cell.length_c   1.000
_cell.angle_alpha   90.00
_cell.angle_beta   90.00
_cell.angle_gamma   90.00
#
_symmetry.space_group_name_H-M   'P 1'
#
loop_
_entity.id
_entity.type
_entity.pdbx_description
1 polymer ?
#
loop_
_entity_poly.entity_id
_entity_poly.type
_entity_poly.pdbx_seq_one_letter_code
_entity_poly.pdbx_strand_id
1 'polypeptide(L)'
;MKNIFSKIVFFLLISFSVFGMAPETRAASAGKLGILPAFPDPERELTKSWFLYGVGRGEGKKDAVKIINSGDATKIVKVYAVDAVNTREGSFALLDESSPRNGIGKWVKLASETLEVPAKSAKLDPFEINVPENAEAGDHLGGIVVEEVDPKNNLSGTGVNIVSRVGVRIYETVPGEIKKDFTIDNFSRRQGPKEGRNWLRDILGFGKRSVFEADITNTGNVRLSPEAKIEVKNIFGRKIADLKDEKHGVVFPKSSETEIMFWEKMPLAGRCQAILTISALAPDGSRLDPKTKEISFWIFPWQFILVILAFALVSAALFFLRKYLQKILWRNLPIRTVSGSESLREIGKEFAVSWQKIAAINNLKKPYSLKKGDKLRIPIFPKGSSRIHMSPEGWQKLKKAILARRMIVAALVLAVCAGAVIFWQASKKIGAGPPRQKNRVSENSEAAKGESDQLTKTGAPKRSAVSVSVLAPSGSDPVSSQRLVRKLELVGYKLEPVLARRSEYTLTTIEYGAGGKEMAEMLKADLGVSDPVNLVEKENLEKDAVIWNFLPKNAFLEI
;
A
#
# COMPACT_ATOMS: atom_id res chain seq x y z
N MET A 1 68.91 -5.33 5.01
CA MET A 1 67.82 -4.34 4.77
C MET A 1 67.59 -3.96 3.31
N LYS A 2 68.55 -4.10 2.37
CA LYS A 2 68.37 -3.72 0.95
C LYS A 2 67.40 -4.61 0.12
N ASN A 3 67.17 -5.87 0.49
CA ASN A 3 66.34 -6.80 -0.30
C ASN A 3 64.83 -6.75 -0.04
N ILE A 4 64.39 -6.13 1.06
CA ILE A 4 62.96 -5.99 1.38
C ILE A 4 62.39 -4.72 0.73
N PHE A 5 63.18 -3.65 0.69
CA PHE A 5 62.77 -2.38 0.08
C PHE A 5 62.60 -2.48 -1.44
N SER A 6 63.46 -3.23 -2.14
CA SER A 6 63.36 -3.47 -3.58
C SER A 6 62.10 -4.29 -3.95
N LYS A 7 61.72 -5.27 -3.12
CA LYS A 7 60.51 -6.08 -3.36
C LYS A 7 59.21 -5.31 -3.13
N ILE A 8 59.20 -4.37 -2.17
CA ILE A 8 58.04 -3.51 -1.91
C ILE A 8 57.85 -2.47 -3.02
N VAL A 9 58.93 -1.89 -3.54
CA VAL A 9 58.87 -0.94 -4.67
C VAL A 9 58.45 -1.63 -5.97
N PHE A 10 58.90 -2.87 -6.21
CA PHE A 10 58.49 -3.65 -7.39
C PHE A 10 57.01 -4.08 -7.33
N PHE A 11 56.48 -4.41 -6.14
CA PHE A 11 55.06 -4.72 -5.96
C PHE A 11 54.16 -3.48 -6.10
N LEU A 12 54.63 -2.30 -5.65
CA LEU A 12 53.89 -1.05 -5.80
C LEU A 12 53.82 -0.59 -7.27
N LEU A 13 54.87 -0.81 -8.08
CA LEU A 13 54.88 -0.46 -9.51
C LEU A 13 54.01 -1.39 -10.36
N ILE A 14 53.90 -2.68 -10.02
CA ILE A 14 52.98 -3.62 -10.68
C ILE A 14 51.53 -3.32 -10.28
N SER A 15 51.29 -2.94 -9.02
CA SER A 15 49.96 -2.54 -8.56
C SER A 15 49.46 -1.22 -9.17
N PHE A 16 50.37 -0.33 -9.58
CA PHE A 16 50.00 0.93 -10.25
C PHE A 16 49.76 0.78 -11.77
N SER A 17 50.30 -0.28 -12.38
CA SER A 17 50.18 -0.51 -13.83
C SER A 17 48.88 -1.24 -14.23
N VAL A 18 48.19 -1.88 -13.27
CA VAL A 18 46.90 -2.57 -13.52
C VAL A 18 45.68 -1.66 -13.31
N PHE A 19 45.88 -0.43 -12.83
CA PHE A 19 44.80 0.55 -12.65
C PHE A 19 44.59 1.51 -13.85
N GLY A 20 45.30 1.27 -14.95
CA GLY A 20 45.34 2.17 -16.11
C GLY A 20 44.46 1.80 -17.29
N MET A 21 43.30 1.16 -17.10
CA MET A 21 42.24 1.04 -18.13
C MET A 21 40.96 0.47 -17.50
N ALA A 22 40.24 1.30 -16.72
CA ALA A 22 38.82 1.02 -16.54
C ALA A 22 38.14 1.31 -17.89
N PRO A 23 37.40 0.37 -18.50
CA PRO A 23 36.50 0.73 -19.60
C PRO A 23 35.54 1.78 -19.05
N GLU A 24 35.42 2.92 -19.71
CA GLU A 24 34.40 3.91 -19.39
C GLU A 24 33.04 3.22 -19.50
N THR A 25 32.48 2.81 -18.36
CA THR A 25 31.10 2.37 -18.26
C THR A 25 30.23 3.61 -18.43
N ARG A 26 29.91 3.92 -19.69
CA ARG A 26 28.90 4.92 -20.00
C ARG A 26 27.57 4.41 -19.45
N ALA A 27 27.17 4.96 -18.30
CA ALA A 27 25.85 4.75 -17.75
C ALA A 27 24.79 5.07 -18.82
N ALA A 28 23.89 4.13 -19.06
CA ALA A 28 22.74 4.33 -19.95
C ALA A 28 21.92 5.51 -19.41
N SER A 29 22.03 6.65 -20.09
CA SER A 29 21.32 7.89 -19.77
C SER A 29 19.82 7.70 -19.99
N ALA A 30 19.09 7.32 -18.94
CA ALA A 30 17.63 7.30 -18.97
C ALA A 30 17.06 8.72 -19.19
N GLY A 31 16.40 8.94 -20.33
CA GLY A 31 15.36 9.95 -20.54
C GLY A 31 15.75 11.43 -20.64
N LYS A 32 16.72 11.80 -21.49
CA LYS A 32 17.04 13.23 -21.76
C LYS A 32 16.29 13.81 -22.98
N LEU A 33 15.20 13.17 -23.41
CA LEU A 33 14.43 13.54 -24.60
C LEU A 33 13.02 13.97 -24.19
N GLY A 34 12.51 15.06 -24.75
CA GLY A 34 11.19 15.63 -24.49
C GLY A 34 10.47 16.03 -25.77
N ILE A 35 9.15 16.17 -25.69
CA ILE A 35 8.27 16.49 -26.82
C ILE A 35 7.11 17.35 -26.33
N LEU A 36 6.83 18.46 -27.01
CA LEU A 36 5.78 19.43 -26.64
C LEU A 36 5.18 20.10 -27.89
N PRO A 37 3.98 20.69 -27.82
CA PRO A 37 3.46 21.57 -28.86
C PRO A 37 4.38 22.78 -29.11
N ALA A 38 4.60 23.15 -30.38
CA ALA A 38 5.46 24.28 -30.72
C ALA A 38 4.79 25.64 -30.49
N PHE A 39 3.47 25.72 -30.76
CA PHE A 39 2.70 26.95 -30.73
C PHE A 39 1.47 26.83 -29.83
N PRO A 40 1.65 26.75 -28.49
CA PRO A 40 0.53 26.69 -27.57
C PRO A 40 -0.28 28.00 -27.58
N ASP A 41 -1.59 27.88 -27.43
CA ASP A 41 -2.52 28.99 -27.27
C ASP A 41 -2.38 29.57 -25.84
N PRO A 42 -2.04 30.87 -25.69
CA PRO A 42 -1.85 31.48 -24.37
C PRO A 42 -3.13 31.52 -23.53
N GLU A 43 -4.31 31.50 -24.15
CA GLU A 43 -5.60 31.54 -23.44
C GLU A 43 -6.02 30.14 -22.95
N ARG A 44 -5.41 29.08 -23.49
CA ARG A 44 -5.78 27.69 -23.18
C ARG A 44 -4.58 26.95 -22.61
N GLU A 45 -4.47 26.93 -21.28
CA GLU A 45 -3.32 26.37 -20.55
C GLU A 45 -2.94 24.94 -20.98
N LEU A 46 -3.94 24.07 -21.23
CA LEU A 46 -3.73 22.68 -21.65
C LEU A 46 -2.98 22.55 -22.98
N THR A 47 -3.04 23.56 -23.85
CA THR A 47 -2.33 23.55 -25.14
C THR A 47 -0.81 23.60 -25.00
N LYS A 48 -0.30 23.96 -23.82
CA LYS A 48 1.14 23.87 -23.49
C LYS A 48 1.64 22.42 -23.40
N SER A 49 0.74 21.48 -23.11
CA SER A 49 1.07 20.06 -22.92
C SER A 49 0.55 19.18 -24.04
N TRP A 50 -0.59 19.52 -24.65
CA TRP A 50 -1.27 18.68 -25.64
C TRP A 50 -1.75 19.52 -26.83
N PHE A 51 -1.93 18.88 -27.97
CA PHE A 51 -2.61 19.51 -29.10
C PHE A 51 -4.12 19.39 -28.94
N LEU A 52 -4.84 20.52 -29.02
CA LEU A 52 -6.30 20.59 -28.94
C LEU A 52 -6.84 21.21 -30.23
N TYR A 53 -7.49 20.40 -31.05
CA TYR A 53 -7.97 20.80 -32.37
C TYR A 53 -9.46 20.51 -32.55
N GLY A 54 -10.04 21.14 -33.57
CA GLY A 54 -11.42 20.97 -33.98
C GLY A 54 -11.55 21.20 -35.49
N VAL A 55 -10.72 20.52 -36.25
CA VAL A 55 -10.61 20.61 -37.71
C VAL A 55 -11.81 19.89 -38.36
N GLY A 56 -12.43 20.56 -39.34
CA GLY A 56 -13.56 20.04 -40.09
C GLY A 56 -13.23 18.87 -41.01
N ARG A 57 -14.27 18.19 -41.48
CA ARG A 57 -14.15 17.18 -42.54
C ARG A 57 -13.61 17.79 -43.82
N GLY A 58 -12.62 17.15 -44.45
CA GLY A 58 -11.98 17.64 -45.66
C GLY A 58 -11.03 18.82 -45.44
N GLU A 59 -10.93 19.32 -44.21
CA GLU A 59 -10.03 20.41 -43.85
C GLU A 59 -8.68 19.87 -43.36
N GLY A 60 -7.70 20.75 -43.35
CA GLY A 60 -6.37 20.46 -42.81
C GLY A 60 -5.82 21.57 -41.94
N LYS A 61 -4.91 21.19 -41.04
CA LYS A 61 -4.21 22.11 -40.14
C LYS A 61 -2.72 21.83 -40.16
N LYS A 62 -1.92 22.88 -40.36
CA LYS A 62 -0.46 22.84 -40.23
C LYS A 62 -0.06 23.31 -38.84
N ASP A 63 0.87 22.60 -38.22
CA ASP A 63 1.46 22.93 -36.93
C ASP A 63 2.88 22.34 -36.85
N ALA A 64 3.53 22.43 -35.69
CA ALA A 64 4.83 21.80 -35.46
C ALA A 64 4.92 21.21 -34.05
N VAL A 65 5.72 20.15 -33.93
CA VAL A 65 6.09 19.58 -32.64
C VAL A 65 7.50 20.01 -32.26
N LYS A 66 7.69 20.41 -31.01
CA LYS A 66 9.00 20.79 -30.46
C LYS A 66 9.62 19.59 -29.75
N ILE A 67 10.72 19.10 -30.32
CA ILE A 67 11.49 17.98 -29.79
C ILE A 67 12.71 18.53 -29.07
N ILE A 68 12.88 18.17 -27.80
CA ILE A 68 13.89 18.73 -26.89
C ILE A 68 14.89 17.64 -26.53
N ASN A 69 16.17 17.88 -26.79
CA ASN A 69 17.26 17.05 -26.32
C ASN A 69 18.00 17.77 -25.19
N SER A 70 17.71 17.36 -23.94
CA SER A 70 18.44 17.81 -22.74
C SER A 70 19.75 17.03 -22.53
N GLY A 71 20.09 16.15 -23.47
CA GLY A 71 21.30 15.34 -23.52
C GLY A 71 22.57 16.12 -23.79
N ASP A 72 23.70 15.50 -23.46
CA ASP A 72 25.04 16.01 -23.72
C ASP A 72 25.59 15.49 -25.07
N ALA A 73 24.87 14.57 -25.71
CA ALA A 73 25.17 14.05 -27.04
C ALA A 73 23.99 14.29 -27.99
N THR A 74 24.31 14.43 -29.28
CA THR A 74 23.30 14.47 -30.35
C THR A 74 22.54 13.15 -30.40
N LYS A 75 21.22 13.24 -30.54
CA LYS A 75 20.32 12.09 -30.63
C LYS A 75 19.68 12.03 -32.01
N ILE A 76 19.66 10.85 -32.60
CA ILE A 76 18.86 10.56 -33.79
C ILE A 76 17.54 10.00 -33.28
N VAL A 77 16.44 10.59 -33.71
CA VAL A 77 15.11 10.20 -33.25
C VAL A 77 14.22 9.87 -34.42
N LYS A 78 13.42 8.82 -34.28
CA LYS A 78 12.33 8.49 -35.18
C LYS A 78 11.07 9.17 -34.69
N VAL A 79 10.34 9.82 -35.60
CA VAL A 79 9.10 10.54 -35.29
C VAL A 79 7.95 9.89 -36.05
N TYR A 80 6.88 9.56 -35.35
CA TYR A 80 5.71 8.93 -35.95
C TYR A 80 4.43 9.27 -35.21
N ALA A 81 3.30 9.27 -35.92
CA ALA A 81 1.97 9.47 -35.34
C ALA A 81 1.27 8.13 -35.10
N VAL A 82 0.51 8.05 -34.01
CA VAL A 82 -0.26 6.86 -33.62
C VAL A 82 -1.63 7.26 -33.09
N ASP A 83 -2.58 6.33 -33.19
CA ASP A 83 -3.86 6.46 -32.49
C ASP A 83 -3.67 6.18 -30.98
N ALA A 84 -4.65 6.59 -30.20
CA ALA A 84 -4.72 6.32 -28.77
C ALA A 84 -5.89 5.41 -28.44
N VAL A 85 -5.71 4.65 -27.36
CA VAL A 85 -6.75 3.85 -26.72
C VAL A 85 -6.81 4.20 -25.25
N ASN A 86 -7.97 3.92 -24.65
CA ASN A 86 -8.10 4.01 -23.21
C ASN A 86 -7.73 2.66 -22.62
N THR A 87 -6.91 2.67 -21.57
CA THR A 87 -6.64 1.45 -20.81
C THR A 87 -7.92 1.00 -20.11
N ARG A 88 -7.91 -0.22 -19.58
CA ARG A 88 -9.02 -0.72 -18.74
C ARG A 88 -9.27 0.12 -17.48
N GLU A 89 -8.29 0.94 -17.11
CA GLU A 89 -8.32 1.85 -15.98
C GLU A 89 -8.65 3.28 -16.46
N GLY A 90 -9.21 3.43 -17.67
CA GLY A 90 -9.63 4.68 -18.29
C GLY A 90 -8.53 5.69 -18.63
N SER A 91 -7.26 5.34 -18.37
CA SER A 91 -6.11 6.17 -18.72
C SER A 91 -5.84 6.23 -20.23
N PHE A 92 -5.39 7.38 -20.69
CA PHE A 92 -4.95 7.58 -22.08
C PHE A 92 -3.64 6.83 -22.38
N ALA A 93 -3.64 5.99 -23.41
CA ALA A 93 -2.46 5.29 -23.89
C ALA A 93 -2.29 5.44 -25.41
N LEU A 94 -1.09 5.79 -25.85
CA LEU A 94 -0.73 5.78 -27.27
C LEU A 94 -0.47 4.34 -27.71
N LEU A 95 -0.95 3.98 -28.89
CA LEU A 95 -0.69 2.67 -29.48
C LEU A 95 0.77 2.53 -29.94
N ASP A 96 1.23 1.29 -30.05
CA ASP A 96 2.54 0.98 -30.65
C ASP A 96 2.56 1.34 -32.13
N GLU A 97 3.74 1.67 -32.67
CA GLU A 97 3.92 2.07 -34.07
C GLU A 97 3.34 1.05 -35.07
N SER A 98 3.49 -0.24 -34.78
CA SER A 98 3.03 -1.36 -35.61
C SER A 98 1.51 -1.58 -35.57
N SER A 99 0.80 -0.87 -34.69
CA SER A 99 -0.65 -0.97 -34.59
C SER A 99 -1.33 -0.33 -35.81
N PRO A 100 -2.46 -0.87 -36.30
CA PRO A 100 -3.24 -0.23 -37.34
C PRO A 100 -3.66 1.19 -36.94
N ARG A 101 -3.51 2.15 -37.85
CA ARG A 101 -3.89 3.55 -37.67
C ARG A 101 -5.17 3.81 -38.46
N ASN A 102 -6.28 4.01 -37.74
CA ASN A 102 -7.60 4.22 -38.30
C ASN A 102 -8.14 5.65 -38.06
N GLY A 103 -7.59 6.37 -37.07
CA GLY A 103 -7.99 7.73 -36.72
C GLY A 103 -6.90 8.77 -36.98
N ILE A 104 -6.72 9.68 -36.04
CA ILE A 104 -5.81 10.82 -36.13
C ILE A 104 -4.36 10.42 -36.46
N GLY A 105 -3.90 9.25 -36.02
CA GLY A 105 -2.57 8.71 -36.32
C GLY A 105 -2.34 8.46 -37.82
N LYS A 106 -3.41 8.28 -38.60
CA LYS A 106 -3.37 8.18 -40.07
C LYS A 106 -3.48 9.55 -40.74
N TRP A 107 -4.15 10.50 -40.09
CA TRP A 107 -4.43 11.83 -40.65
C TRP A 107 -3.24 12.78 -40.51
N VAL A 108 -2.37 12.53 -39.53
CA VAL A 108 -1.13 13.29 -39.33
C VAL A 108 -0.07 12.86 -40.34
N LYS A 109 0.42 13.83 -41.11
CA LYS A 109 1.58 13.72 -41.99
C LYS A 109 2.73 14.53 -41.41
N LEU A 110 3.78 13.85 -40.98
CA LEU A 110 5.01 14.46 -40.46
C LEU A 110 5.90 14.91 -41.62
N ALA A 111 6.66 15.98 -41.42
CA ALA A 111 7.66 16.43 -42.39
C ALA A 111 8.87 15.48 -42.46
N SER A 112 9.23 14.87 -41.32
CA SER A 112 10.42 14.03 -41.19
C SER A 112 10.09 12.72 -40.47
N GLU A 113 10.54 11.58 -41.01
CA GLU A 113 10.45 10.30 -40.28
C GLU A 113 11.58 10.13 -39.26
N THR A 114 12.72 10.75 -39.53
CA THR A 114 13.91 10.75 -38.67
C THR A 114 14.48 12.15 -38.56
N LEU A 115 14.87 12.54 -37.36
CA LEU A 115 15.41 13.86 -37.06
C LEU A 115 16.66 13.73 -36.18
N GLU A 116 17.71 14.47 -36.54
CA GLU A 116 18.88 14.63 -35.69
C GLU A 116 18.68 15.84 -34.77
N VAL A 117 18.70 15.64 -33.46
CA VAL A 117 18.52 16.70 -32.45
C VAL A 117 19.83 16.88 -31.68
N PRO A 118 20.57 17.98 -31.91
CA PRO A 118 21.83 18.25 -31.23
C PRO A 118 21.72 18.24 -29.70
N ALA A 119 22.84 18.02 -29.03
CA ALA A 119 22.94 18.13 -27.57
C ALA A 119 22.43 19.50 -27.08
N LYS A 120 21.75 19.52 -25.92
CA LYS A 120 21.23 20.73 -25.26
C LYS A 120 20.41 21.66 -26.18
N SER A 121 19.70 21.09 -27.15
CA SER A 121 18.97 21.86 -28.16
C SER A 121 17.53 21.40 -28.28
N ALA A 122 16.73 22.18 -29.02
CA ALA A 122 15.41 21.78 -29.45
C ALA A 122 15.25 22.01 -30.95
N LYS A 123 14.54 21.10 -31.63
CA LYS A 123 14.14 21.25 -33.03
C LYS A 123 12.63 21.26 -33.15
N LEU A 124 12.14 21.99 -34.14
CA LEU A 124 10.75 21.97 -34.56
C LEU A 124 10.63 21.03 -35.74
N ASP A 125 9.70 20.08 -35.67
CA ASP A 125 9.32 19.21 -36.79
C ASP A 125 7.89 19.57 -37.22
N PRO A 126 7.71 20.19 -38.40
CA PRO A 126 6.39 20.52 -38.92
C PRO A 126 5.55 19.27 -39.20
N PHE A 127 4.24 19.39 -39.04
CA PHE A 127 3.28 18.36 -39.45
C PHE A 127 1.99 18.98 -39.96
N GLU A 128 1.24 18.19 -40.71
CA GLU A 128 -0.07 18.55 -41.22
C GLU A 128 -1.10 17.47 -40.82
N ILE A 129 -2.24 17.89 -40.30
CA ILE A 129 -3.41 17.04 -40.11
C ILE A 129 -4.30 17.22 -41.32
N ASN A 130 -4.70 16.12 -41.94
CA ASN A 130 -5.68 16.10 -43.03
C ASN A 130 -6.87 15.24 -42.62
N VAL A 131 -7.97 15.86 -42.22
CA VAL A 131 -9.17 15.15 -41.79
C VAL A 131 -9.94 14.70 -43.03
N PRO A 132 -10.22 13.40 -43.22
CA PRO A 132 -10.89 12.92 -44.41
C PRO A 132 -12.37 13.37 -44.43
N GLU A 133 -12.95 13.51 -45.62
CA GLU A 133 -14.35 13.92 -45.79
C GLU A 133 -15.35 12.97 -45.10
N ASN A 134 -15.00 11.69 -45.01
CA ASN A 134 -15.81 10.65 -44.37
C ASN A 134 -15.49 10.45 -42.87
N ALA A 135 -14.76 11.37 -42.23
CA ALA A 135 -14.45 11.26 -40.81
C ALA A 135 -15.73 11.25 -39.94
N GLU A 136 -15.81 10.32 -39.00
CA GLU A 136 -16.88 10.31 -38.00
C GLU A 136 -16.82 11.59 -37.14
N ALA A 137 -17.98 12.15 -36.79
CA ALA A 137 -18.04 13.29 -35.88
C ALA A 137 -17.68 12.86 -34.45
N GLY A 138 -17.00 13.73 -33.70
CA GLY A 138 -16.56 13.47 -32.33
C GLY A 138 -15.04 13.47 -32.18
N ASP A 139 -14.58 12.93 -31.05
CA ASP A 139 -13.17 12.93 -30.67
C ASP A 139 -12.39 11.78 -31.34
N HIS A 140 -11.28 12.15 -31.97
CA HIS A 140 -10.26 11.25 -32.51
C HIS A 140 -8.97 11.46 -31.73
N LEU A 141 -8.57 10.42 -31.01
CA LEU A 141 -7.52 10.48 -30.00
C LEU A 141 -6.24 9.85 -30.53
N GLY A 142 -5.10 10.50 -30.29
CA GLY A 142 -3.81 9.97 -30.72
C GLY A 142 -2.66 10.83 -30.25
N GLY A 143 -1.53 10.72 -30.93
CA GLY A 143 -0.36 11.51 -30.56
C GLY A 143 0.81 11.33 -31.51
N ILE A 144 1.80 12.19 -31.32
CA ILE A 144 3.10 12.08 -31.99
C ILE A 144 4.08 11.50 -30.98
N VAL A 145 4.77 10.45 -31.38
CA VAL A 145 5.77 9.75 -30.59
C VAL A 145 7.14 10.02 -31.19
N VAL A 146 8.10 10.25 -30.31
CA VAL A 146 9.51 10.36 -30.63
C VAL A 146 10.23 9.20 -29.94
N GLU A 147 10.92 8.41 -30.73
CA GLU A 147 11.68 7.24 -30.31
C GLU A 147 13.16 7.46 -30.58
N GLU A 148 14.01 7.24 -29.56
CA GLU A 148 15.45 7.34 -29.74
C GLU A 148 15.96 6.14 -30.55
N VAL A 149 16.63 6.43 -31.67
CA VAL A 149 17.30 5.43 -32.50
C VAL A 149 18.75 5.36 -32.03
N ASP A 150 19.13 4.27 -31.36
CA ASP A 150 20.53 4.03 -31.01
C ASP A 150 21.26 3.34 -32.19
N PRO A 151 22.19 4.02 -32.89
CA PRO A 151 22.92 3.44 -34.00
C PRO A 151 23.88 2.31 -33.59
N LYS A 152 24.15 2.11 -32.29
CA LYS A 152 25.05 1.04 -31.80
C LYS A 152 24.33 -0.30 -31.56
N ASN A 153 23.05 -0.42 -31.92
CA ASN A 153 22.21 -1.57 -31.61
C ASN A 153 22.34 -2.82 -32.51
N ASN A 154 23.45 -2.99 -33.24
CA ASN A 154 23.84 -4.29 -33.81
C ASN A 154 24.76 -5.05 -32.83
N LEU A 155 24.31 -5.24 -31.59
CA LEU A 155 25.06 -6.03 -30.61
C LEU A 155 24.53 -7.46 -30.59
N SER A 156 25.26 -8.33 -31.29
CA SER A 156 25.20 -9.79 -31.14
C SER A 156 25.73 -10.19 -29.75
N GLY A 157 24.90 -10.04 -28.72
CA GLY A 157 25.23 -10.41 -27.34
C GLY A 157 24.06 -10.16 -26.37
N THR A 158 24.09 -10.81 -25.22
CA THR A 158 23.06 -10.85 -24.13
C THR A 158 22.83 -9.51 -23.40
N GLY A 159 22.82 -8.38 -24.11
CA GLY A 159 22.51 -7.05 -23.56
C GLY A 159 21.02 -6.72 -23.62
N VAL A 160 20.49 -6.08 -22.58
CA VAL A 160 19.12 -5.53 -22.57
C VAL A 160 19.10 -4.22 -23.37
N ASN A 161 18.35 -4.21 -24.48
CA ASN A 161 18.13 -3.00 -25.28
C ASN A 161 17.05 -2.12 -24.61
N ILE A 162 17.41 -0.89 -24.26
CA ILE A 162 16.47 0.10 -23.69
C ILE A 162 16.12 1.10 -24.77
N VAL A 163 14.90 0.99 -25.31
CA VAL A 163 14.34 1.97 -26.24
C VAL A 163 13.56 3.02 -25.45
N SER A 164 13.93 4.29 -25.60
CA SER A 164 13.22 5.41 -24.96
C SER A 164 12.20 6.00 -25.93
N ARG A 165 10.93 6.02 -25.52
CA ARG A 165 9.82 6.62 -26.26
C ARG A 165 9.17 7.72 -25.41
N VAL A 166 8.95 8.87 -26.01
CA VAL A 166 8.18 9.97 -25.41
C VAL A 166 7.15 10.45 -26.42
N GLY A 167 5.94 10.80 -25.98
CA GLY A 167 4.87 11.20 -26.88
C GLY A 167 4.07 12.39 -26.36
N VAL A 168 3.54 13.17 -27.30
CA VAL A 168 2.61 14.29 -27.05
C VAL A 168 1.24 13.91 -27.57
N ARG A 169 0.20 14.22 -26.79
CA ARG A 169 -1.19 13.86 -27.12
C ARG A 169 -1.78 14.83 -28.16
N ILE A 170 -2.61 14.31 -29.04
CA ILE A 170 -3.48 15.03 -29.95
C ILE A 170 -4.92 14.68 -29.63
N TYR A 171 -5.71 15.72 -29.40
CA TYR A 171 -7.16 15.66 -29.25
C TYR A 171 -7.80 16.40 -30.41
N GLU A 172 -8.24 15.67 -31.43
CA GLU A 172 -8.95 16.20 -32.59
C GLU A 172 -10.46 16.01 -32.38
N THR A 173 -11.26 17.07 -32.47
CA THR A 173 -12.72 17.00 -32.33
C THR A 173 -13.38 17.38 -33.65
N VAL A 174 -13.76 16.38 -34.45
CA VAL A 174 -14.39 16.61 -35.76
C VAL A 174 -15.83 17.10 -35.55
N PRO A 175 -16.19 18.30 -36.06
CA PRO A 175 -17.55 18.84 -35.96
C PRO A 175 -18.60 17.94 -36.64
N GLY A 176 -19.84 17.97 -36.12
CA GLY A 176 -20.97 17.23 -36.68
C GLY A 176 -22.01 16.89 -35.61
N GLU A 177 -22.59 15.68 -35.69
CA GLU A 177 -23.52 15.19 -34.67
C GLU A 177 -22.78 14.80 -33.39
N ILE A 178 -22.60 15.76 -32.49
CA ILE A 178 -21.93 15.55 -31.21
C ILE A 178 -22.91 15.04 -30.15
N LYS A 179 -22.66 13.84 -29.63
CA LYS A 179 -23.40 13.21 -28.53
C LYS A 179 -22.62 13.38 -27.24
N LYS A 180 -23.20 14.12 -26.31
CA LYS A 180 -22.63 14.40 -24.99
C LYS A 180 -23.52 13.73 -23.95
N ASP A 181 -23.09 12.57 -23.48
CA ASP A 181 -23.80 11.89 -22.40
C ASP A 181 -22.85 10.98 -21.62
N PHE A 182 -23.20 10.72 -20.36
CA PHE A 182 -22.47 9.81 -19.49
C PHE A 182 -23.39 9.10 -18.51
N THR A 183 -23.02 7.92 -18.04
CA THR A 183 -23.76 7.18 -17.02
C THR A 183 -22.91 7.03 -15.75
N ILE A 184 -23.60 6.97 -14.61
CA ILE A 184 -22.99 6.59 -13.33
C ILE A 184 -23.36 5.13 -13.08
N ASP A 185 -22.50 4.23 -13.54
CA ASP A 185 -22.79 2.80 -13.53
C ASP A 185 -22.81 2.28 -12.09
N ASN A 186 -21.82 2.68 -11.31
CA ASN A 186 -21.65 2.25 -9.94
C ASN A 186 -21.30 3.43 -9.04
N PHE A 187 -21.80 3.39 -7.81
CA PHE A 187 -21.36 4.28 -6.74
C PHE A 187 -21.28 3.45 -5.47
N SER A 188 -20.08 3.29 -4.96
CA SER A 188 -19.82 2.40 -3.84
C SER A 188 -18.93 3.05 -2.80
N ARG A 189 -18.94 2.47 -1.60
CA ARG A 189 -18.10 2.89 -0.49
C ARG A 189 -17.34 1.69 0.03
N ARG A 190 -16.02 1.86 0.18
CA ARG A 190 -15.16 0.94 0.92
C ARG A 190 -14.53 1.65 2.11
N GLN A 191 -14.12 0.87 3.12
CA GLN A 191 -13.32 1.38 4.22
C GLN A 191 -11.86 1.09 3.92
N GLY A 192 -11.04 2.13 3.85
CA GLY A 192 -9.60 2.02 3.67
C GLY A 192 -8.84 2.28 4.98
N PRO A 193 -7.61 1.77 5.13
CA PRO A 193 -6.73 2.17 6.21
C PRO A 193 -6.47 3.68 6.11
N LYS A 194 -6.36 4.35 7.25
CA LYS A 194 -5.86 5.73 7.33
C LYS A 194 -4.35 5.68 7.51
N GLU A 195 -3.66 6.69 6.99
CA GLU A 195 -2.22 6.82 7.20
C GLU A 195 -1.89 7.06 8.68
N GLY A 196 -0.87 6.34 9.17
CA GLY A 196 -0.42 6.37 10.56
C GLY A 196 -0.67 5.05 11.29
N ARG A 197 0.41 4.28 11.55
CA ARG A 197 0.34 3.04 12.34
C ARG A 197 0.05 3.36 13.81
N ASN A 198 -1.20 3.30 14.21
CA ASN A 198 -1.57 3.21 15.63
C ASN A 198 -2.43 1.97 15.85
N TRP A 199 -1.77 0.90 16.29
CA TRP A 199 -2.38 -0.42 16.47
C TRP A 199 -3.59 -0.41 17.42
N LEU A 200 -3.61 0.47 18.44
CA LEU A 200 -4.79 0.60 19.31
C LEU A 200 -5.99 1.17 18.56
N ARG A 201 -5.77 2.16 17.69
CA ARG A 201 -6.85 2.78 16.91
C ARG A 201 -7.43 1.77 15.90
N ASP A 202 -6.57 1.01 15.23
CA ASP A 202 -6.99 -0.01 14.27
C ASP A 202 -7.78 -1.16 14.92
N ILE A 203 -7.36 -1.62 16.11
CA ILE A 203 -8.09 -2.64 16.90
C ILE A 203 -9.49 -2.14 17.26
N LEU A 204 -9.59 -0.88 17.70
CA LEU A 204 -10.87 -0.31 18.13
C LEU A 204 -11.74 0.17 16.94
N GLY A 205 -11.26 0.03 15.70
CA GLY A 205 -11.95 0.48 14.49
C GLY A 205 -11.94 1.99 14.30
N PHE A 206 -11.13 2.72 15.08
CA PHE A 206 -10.95 4.15 14.99
C PHE A 206 -9.85 4.49 13.99
N GLY A 207 -10.04 5.54 13.19
CA GLY A 207 -9.03 5.91 12.19
C GLY A 207 -9.04 5.04 10.94
N LYS A 208 -10.20 4.51 10.54
CA LYS A 208 -10.40 4.17 9.12
C LYS A 208 -10.78 5.45 8.37
N ARG A 209 -10.67 5.42 7.05
CA ARG A 209 -11.27 6.43 6.15
C ARG A 209 -12.27 5.76 5.22
N SER A 210 -13.23 6.51 4.71
CA SER A 210 -14.04 6.00 3.60
C SER A 210 -13.37 6.34 2.28
N VAL A 211 -13.37 5.37 1.38
CA VAL A 211 -13.04 5.54 -0.02
C VAL A 211 -14.36 5.40 -0.77
N PHE A 212 -14.77 6.47 -1.44
CA PHE A 212 -15.88 6.45 -2.36
C PHE A 212 -15.35 6.21 -3.75
N GLU A 213 -15.99 5.30 -4.47
CA GLU A 213 -15.62 4.93 -5.84
C GLU A 213 -16.86 5.06 -6.71
N ALA A 214 -16.74 5.82 -7.79
CA ALA A 214 -17.82 6.02 -8.76
C ALA A 214 -17.32 5.66 -10.16
N ASP A 215 -18.00 4.72 -10.81
CA ASP A 215 -17.67 4.31 -12.18
C ASP A 215 -18.49 5.16 -13.14
N ILE A 216 -17.79 5.99 -13.93
CA ILE A 216 -18.37 6.95 -14.86
C ILE A 216 -18.08 6.46 -16.27
N THR A 217 -19.15 6.18 -17.04
CA THR A 217 -19.00 5.72 -18.43
C THR A 217 -19.48 6.80 -19.38
N ASN A 218 -18.63 7.20 -20.31
CA ASN A 218 -18.99 8.16 -21.35
C ASN A 218 -19.66 7.42 -22.51
N THR A 219 -20.96 7.65 -22.68
CA THR A 219 -21.80 7.07 -23.74
C THR A 219 -21.82 7.93 -25.01
N GLY A 220 -21.20 9.11 -24.96
CA GLY A 220 -21.06 10.04 -26.07
C GLY A 220 -19.91 9.72 -27.03
N ASN A 221 -19.69 10.63 -27.98
CA ASN A 221 -18.60 10.59 -28.95
C ASN A 221 -17.52 11.65 -28.73
N VAL A 222 -17.61 12.47 -27.68
CA VAL A 222 -16.57 13.46 -27.30
C VAL A 222 -16.10 13.25 -25.88
N ARG A 223 -14.85 13.62 -25.57
CA ARG A 223 -14.33 13.55 -24.20
C ARG A 223 -15.10 14.48 -23.27
N LEU A 224 -15.25 14.06 -22.02
CA LEU A 224 -15.93 14.81 -20.98
C LEU A 224 -14.98 15.03 -19.80
N SER A 225 -15.02 16.20 -19.20
CA SER A 225 -14.31 16.49 -17.95
C SER A 225 -15.33 16.45 -16.80
N PRO A 226 -15.48 15.32 -16.09
CA PRO A 226 -16.38 15.25 -14.96
C PRO A 226 -15.86 16.10 -13.78
N GLU A 227 -16.80 16.64 -13.03
CA GLU A 227 -16.61 17.28 -11.75
C GLU A 227 -17.52 16.56 -10.76
N ALA A 228 -16.90 15.78 -9.86
CA ALA A 228 -17.61 15.00 -8.88
C ALA A 228 -17.68 15.73 -7.52
N LYS A 229 -18.87 15.71 -6.93
CA LYS A 229 -19.14 16.22 -5.59
C LYS A 229 -19.89 15.17 -4.78
N ILE A 230 -19.42 14.87 -3.58
CA ILE A 230 -20.13 14.01 -2.63
C ILE A 230 -20.57 14.82 -1.41
N GLU A 231 -21.88 14.89 -1.20
CA GLU A 231 -22.46 15.40 0.03
C GLU A 231 -22.83 14.23 0.94
N VAL A 232 -22.37 14.26 2.19
CA VAL A 232 -22.75 13.25 3.19
C VAL A 232 -23.67 13.88 4.23
N LYS A 233 -24.85 13.28 4.41
CA LYS A 233 -25.86 13.66 5.41
C LYS A 233 -25.98 12.59 6.50
N ASN A 234 -26.32 13.01 7.72
CA ASN A 234 -26.68 12.10 8.80
C ASN A 234 -28.19 11.77 8.78
N ILE A 235 -28.65 10.95 9.74
CA ILE A 235 -30.07 10.57 9.87
C ILE A 235 -31.04 11.75 10.08
N PHE A 236 -30.54 12.89 10.57
CA PHE A 236 -31.33 14.12 10.76
C PHE A 236 -31.31 15.04 9.52
N GLY A 237 -30.76 14.58 8.40
CA GLY A 237 -30.61 15.37 7.17
C GLY A 237 -29.52 16.45 7.24
N ARG A 238 -28.76 16.54 8.33
CA ARG A 238 -27.68 17.53 8.49
C ARG A 238 -26.47 17.10 7.66
N LYS A 239 -25.95 18.02 6.84
CA LYS A 239 -24.69 17.84 6.12
C LYS A 239 -23.52 17.72 7.09
N ILE A 240 -22.78 16.61 7.01
CA ILE A 240 -21.62 16.29 7.84
C ILE A 240 -20.30 16.22 7.05
N ALA A 241 -20.37 16.12 5.73
CA ALA A 241 -19.22 16.24 4.83
C ALA A 241 -19.62 16.79 3.47
N ASP A 242 -18.70 17.48 2.81
CA ASP A 242 -18.81 18.02 1.46
C ASP A 242 -17.45 17.77 0.80
N LEU A 243 -17.37 16.74 -0.03
CA LEU A 243 -16.16 16.32 -0.73
C LEU A 243 -16.27 16.82 -2.16
N LYS A 244 -15.22 17.50 -2.62
CA LYS A 244 -15.09 17.93 -4.00
C LYS A 244 -13.84 17.31 -4.56
N ASP A 245 -13.94 16.83 -5.79
CA ASP A 245 -12.76 16.46 -6.52
C ASP A 245 -12.01 17.72 -6.96
N GLU A 246 -10.71 17.75 -6.65
CA GLU A 246 -9.81 18.85 -7.02
C GLU A 246 -9.08 18.57 -8.34
N LYS A 247 -9.17 17.34 -8.87
CA LYS A 247 -8.47 16.94 -10.09
C LYS A 247 -9.46 16.69 -11.21
N HIS A 248 -9.39 17.52 -12.25
CA HIS A 248 -10.18 17.30 -13.46
C HIS A 248 -9.62 16.10 -14.24
N GLY A 249 -10.17 14.91 -13.99
CA GLY A 249 -10.04 13.77 -14.89
C GLY A 249 -10.67 14.06 -16.26
N VAL A 250 -10.34 13.24 -17.26
CA VAL A 250 -11.01 13.27 -18.57
C VAL A 250 -11.52 11.86 -18.85
N VAL A 251 -12.81 11.74 -19.15
CA VAL A 251 -13.45 10.49 -19.54
C VAL A 251 -13.66 10.50 -21.04
N PHE A 252 -12.95 9.62 -21.74
CA PHE A 252 -12.96 9.55 -23.19
C PHE A 252 -14.20 8.83 -23.73
N PRO A 253 -14.58 9.05 -24.99
CA PRO A 253 -15.72 8.37 -25.61
C PRO A 253 -15.65 6.85 -25.46
N LYS A 254 -16.80 6.22 -25.19
CA LYS A 254 -16.94 4.76 -25.09
C LYS A 254 -16.00 4.12 -24.05
N SER A 255 -15.56 4.89 -23.05
CA SER A 255 -14.70 4.41 -21.98
C SER A 255 -15.31 4.68 -20.61
N SER A 256 -14.79 3.98 -19.61
CA SER A 256 -15.19 4.09 -18.22
C SER A 256 -13.99 4.50 -17.38
N GLU A 257 -14.19 5.45 -16.48
CA GLU A 257 -13.19 5.93 -15.52
C GLU A 257 -13.76 5.77 -14.11
N THR A 258 -12.93 5.31 -13.18
CA THR A 258 -13.32 5.21 -11.76
C THR A 258 -12.82 6.44 -11.00
N GLU A 259 -13.75 7.27 -10.57
CA GLU A 259 -13.50 8.44 -9.73
C GLU A 259 -13.36 8.02 -8.27
N ILE A 260 -12.30 8.48 -7.59
CA ILE A 260 -11.97 8.05 -6.22
C ILE A 260 -11.87 9.25 -5.28
N MET A 261 -12.80 9.33 -4.33
CA MET A 261 -12.84 10.38 -3.32
C MET A 261 -12.63 9.84 -1.90
N PHE A 262 -11.88 10.58 -1.08
CA PHE A 262 -11.56 10.17 0.29
C PHE A 262 -12.33 10.97 1.32
N TRP A 263 -12.86 10.30 2.34
CA TRP A 263 -13.46 10.92 3.51
C TRP A 263 -12.69 10.58 4.78
N GLU A 264 -11.89 11.55 5.24
CA GLU A 264 -10.91 11.36 6.31
C GLU A 264 -11.47 11.55 7.73
N LYS A 265 -12.52 12.36 7.89
CA LYS A 265 -13.12 12.74 9.19
C LYS A 265 -14.55 12.21 9.29
N MET A 266 -14.68 10.93 9.64
CA MET A 266 -15.96 10.26 9.84
C MET A 266 -16.48 10.38 11.28
N PRO A 267 -17.81 10.37 11.48
CA PRO A 267 -18.38 10.22 12.82
C PRO A 267 -18.07 8.82 13.40
N LEU A 268 -18.12 8.69 14.72
CA LEU A 268 -17.83 7.43 15.42
C LEU A 268 -18.85 6.33 15.10
N ALA A 269 -20.13 6.71 15.03
CA ALA A 269 -21.21 5.81 14.68
C ALA A 269 -22.39 6.58 14.07
N GLY A 270 -23.26 5.88 13.34
CA GLY A 270 -24.53 6.39 12.84
C GLY A 270 -24.81 6.00 11.39
N ARG A 271 -26.07 6.17 10.98
CA ARG A 271 -26.48 6.05 9.58
C ARG A 271 -26.10 7.33 8.82
N CYS A 272 -25.46 7.14 7.68
CA CYS A 272 -25.08 8.21 6.77
C CYS A 272 -25.69 7.94 5.38
N GLN A 273 -26.02 9.00 4.67
CA GLN A 273 -26.40 8.98 3.26
C GLN A 273 -25.38 9.81 2.49
N ALA A 274 -24.71 9.19 1.53
CA ALA A 274 -23.83 9.90 0.60
C ALA A 274 -24.57 10.13 -0.71
N ILE A 275 -24.57 11.37 -1.18
CA ILE A 275 -25.19 11.82 -2.42
C ILE A 275 -24.06 12.28 -3.33
N LEU A 276 -23.78 11.50 -4.36
CA LEU A 276 -22.87 11.84 -5.44
C LEU A 276 -23.62 12.68 -6.47
N THR A 277 -23.05 13.81 -6.83
CA THR A 277 -23.46 14.66 -7.95
C THR A 277 -22.28 14.80 -8.89
N ILE A 278 -22.45 14.39 -10.14
CA ILE A 278 -21.45 14.56 -11.19
C ILE A 278 -22.04 15.48 -12.24
N SER A 279 -21.33 16.56 -12.51
CA SER A 279 -21.53 17.40 -13.70
C SER A 279 -20.36 17.21 -14.64
N ALA A 280 -20.53 17.38 -15.94
CA ALA A 280 -19.44 17.23 -16.91
C ALA A 280 -19.34 18.45 -17.83
N LEU A 281 -18.11 18.82 -18.18
CA LEU A 281 -17.81 19.84 -19.17
C LEU A 281 -17.38 19.16 -20.49
N ALA A 282 -17.97 19.58 -21.61
CA ALA A 282 -17.60 19.11 -22.94
C ALA A 282 -16.51 20.01 -23.57
N PRO A 283 -15.85 19.59 -24.66
CA PRO A 283 -14.71 20.31 -25.24
C PRO A 283 -15.05 21.70 -25.79
N ASP A 284 -16.32 21.93 -26.12
CA ASP A 284 -16.85 23.22 -26.58
C ASP A 284 -17.25 24.16 -25.44
N GLY A 285 -16.97 23.78 -24.19
CA GLY A 285 -17.29 24.56 -22.99
C GLY A 285 -18.73 24.42 -22.52
N SER A 286 -19.57 23.63 -23.20
CA SER A 286 -20.94 23.36 -22.73
C SER A 286 -20.92 22.43 -21.51
N ARG A 287 -21.78 22.72 -20.53
CA ARG A 287 -21.91 21.93 -19.31
C ARG A 287 -23.15 21.03 -19.41
N LEU A 288 -22.98 19.75 -19.11
CA LEU A 288 -24.06 18.78 -19.08
C LEU A 288 -24.83 18.88 -17.76
N ASP A 289 -26.10 18.50 -17.81
CA ASP A 289 -26.95 18.40 -16.62
C ASP A 289 -26.34 17.44 -15.59
N PRO A 290 -26.37 17.80 -14.29
CA PRO A 290 -25.79 16.98 -13.25
C PRO A 290 -26.59 15.69 -13.08
N LYS A 291 -25.87 14.56 -13.01
CA LYS A 291 -26.45 13.25 -12.67
C LYS A 291 -26.12 12.92 -11.23
N THR A 292 -27.09 12.33 -10.53
CA THR A 292 -26.96 12.01 -9.09
C THR A 292 -27.14 10.52 -8.82
N LYS A 293 -26.31 9.98 -7.91
CA LYS A 293 -26.53 8.68 -7.27
C LYS A 293 -26.39 8.79 -5.77
N GLU A 294 -27.12 7.97 -5.05
CA GLU A 294 -27.05 7.95 -3.59
C GLU A 294 -26.83 6.55 -3.04
N ILE A 295 -26.12 6.48 -1.91
CA ILE A 295 -25.98 5.27 -1.12
C ILE A 295 -26.19 5.59 0.35
N SER A 296 -26.85 4.68 1.05
CA SER A 296 -27.00 4.72 2.50
C SER A 296 -26.14 3.64 3.14
N PHE A 297 -25.43 4.00 4.21
CA PHE A 297 -24.59 3.05 4.93
C PHE A 297 -24.54 3.35 6.42
N TRP A 298 -24.17 2.34 7.19
CA TRP A 298 -23.92 2.47 8.61
C TRP A 298 -22.42 2.61 8.88
N ILE A 299 -22.08 3.54 9.77
CA ILE A 299 -20.78 3.57 10.43
C ILE A 299 -21.02 3.02 11.83
N PHE A 300 -20.36 1.93 12.18
CA PHE A 300 -20.52 1.30 13.49
C PHE A 300 -19.20 0.66 13.95
N PRO A 301 -18.71 0.97 15.16
CA PRO A 301 -17.47 0.43 15.68
C PRO A 301 -17.72 -0.97 16.29
N TRP A 302 -18.17 -1.93 15.48
CA TRP A 302 -18.45 -3.29 15.96
C TRP A 302 -17.24 -3.95 16.63
N GLN A 303 -16.03 -3.61 16.19
CA GLN A 303 -14.77 -4.05 16.81
C GLN A 303 -14.67 -3.59 18.28
N PHE A 304 -15.08 -2.34 18.58
CA PHE A 304 -15.13 -1.83 19.95
C PHE A 304 -16.09 -2.62 20.83
N ILE A 305 -17.25 -3.01 20.28
CA ILE A 305 -18.24 -3.83 21.00
C ILE A 305 -17.69 -5.22 21.30
N LEU A 306 -16.97 -5.84 20.37
CA LEU A 306 -16.33 -7.13 20.62
C LEU A 306 -15.28 -7.04 21.74
N VAL A 307 -14.52 -5.95 21.82
CA VAL A 307 -13.56 -5.73 22.91
C VAL A 307 -14.27 -5.57 24.25
N ILE A 308 -15.36 -4.79 24.32
CA ILE A 308 -16.17 -4.65 25.54
C ILE A 308 -16.77 -5.98 25.94
N LEU A 309 -17.33 -6.74 24.99
CA LEU A 309 -17.93 -8.05 25.24
C LEU A 309 -16.91 -9.05 25.77
N ALA A 310 -15.70 -9.08 25.19
CA ALA A 310 -14.61 -9.90 25.68
C ALA A 310 -14.23 -9.53 27.12
N PHE A 311 -14.09 -8.24 27.43
CA PHE A 311 -13.80 -7.77 28.78
C PHE A 311 -14.90 -8.13 29.79
N ALA A 312 -16.17 -8.02 29.38
CA ALA A 312 -17.33 -8.41 30.19
C ALA A 312 -17.34 -9.92 30.48
N LEU A 313 -17.05 -10.76 29.47
CA LEU A 313 -16.97 -12.22 29.63
C LEU A 313 -15.83 -12.63 30.55
N VAL A 314 -14.65 -12.01 30.42
CA VAL A 314 -13.50 -12.27 31.31
C VAL A 314 -13.83 -11.85 32.74
N SER A 315 -14.44 -10.67 32.92
CA SER A 315 -14.85 -10.17 34.23
C SER A 315 -15.89 -11.09 34.88
N ALA A 316 -16.88 -11.55 34.12
CA ALA A 316 -17.87 -12.51 34.58
C ALA A 316 -17.21 -13.85 34.97
N ALA A 317 -16.33 -14.39 34.13
CA ALA A 317 -15.59 -15.63 34.42
C ALA A 317 -14.78 -15.52 35.72
N LEU A 318 -14.07 -14.41 35.94
CA LEU A 318 -13.33 -14.14 37.18
C LEU A 318 -14.26 -14.01 38.40
N PHE A 319 -15.41 -13.36 38.24
CA PHE A 319 -16.42 -13.24 39.29
C PHE A 319 -17.00 -14.60 39.70
N PHE A 320 -17.41 -15.43 38.73
CA PHE A 320 -17.93 -16.78 39.00
C PHE A 320 -16.85 -17.72 39.53
N LEU A 321 -15.61 -17.63 39.03
CA LEU A 321 -14.49 -18.39 39.58
C LEU A 321 -14.23 -18.01 41.04
N ARG A 322 -14.27 -16.72 41.38
CA ARG A 322 -14.15 -16.25 42.77
C ARG A 322 -15.26 -16.82 43.65
N LYS A 323 -16.52 -16.78 43.19
CA LYS A 323 -17.68 -17.37 43.91
C LYS A 323 -17.51 -18.88 44.10
N TYR A 324 -17.07 -19.60 43.07
CA TYR A 324 -16.83 -21.06 43.11
C TYR A 324 -15.72 -21.44 44.09
N LEU A 325 -14.58 -20.74 44.03
CA LEU A 325 -13.45 -20.96 44.94
C LEU A 325 -13.80 -20.63 46.39
N GLN A 326 -14.54 -19.54 46.61
CA GLN A 326 -15.11 -19.23 47.90
C GLN A 326 -15.95 -20.42 48.37
N LYS A 327 -16.93 -20.91 47.59
CA LYS A 327 -17.78 -22.05 47.97
C LYS A 327 -17.00 -23.31 48.36
N ILE A 328 -15.91 -23.63 47.65
CA ILE A 328 -15.02 -24.75 48.00
C ILE A 328 -14.30 -24.51 49.33
N LEU A 329 -13.73 -23.31 49.52
CA LEU A 329 -13.08 -22.91 50.77
C LEU A 329 -14.05 -23.01 51.95
N TRP A 330 -15.28 -22.50 51.80
CA TRP A 330 -16.34 -22.54 52.83
C TRP A 330 -16.74 -23.96 53.24
N ARG A 331 -16.69 -24.93 52.31
CA ARG A 331 -17.11 -26.32 52.55
C ARG A 331 -16.05 -27.14 53.29
N ASN A 332 -14.78 -26.78 53.14
CA ASN A 332 -13.64 -27.55 53.67
C ASN A 332 -12.95 -26.85 54.85
N LEU A 333 -13.60 -25.86 55.49
CA LEU A 333 -13.04 -25.21 56.67
C LEU A 333 -12.89 -26.22 57.82
N PRO A 334 -11.74 -26.22 58.51
CA PRO A 334 -11.55 -27.06 59.69
C PRO A 334 -12.58 -26.71 60.76
N ILE A 335 -13.11 -27.76 61.39
CA ILE A 335 -14.13 -27.66 62.44
C ILE A 335 -13.42 -27.85 63.79
N ARG A 336 -13.56 -26.87 64.68
CA ARG A 336 -13.12 -26.93 66.08
C ARG A 336 -14.34 -27.07 66.97
N THR A 337 -14.28 -27.99 67.91
CA THR A 337 -15.29 -28.14 68.96
C THR A 337 -14.95 -27.23 70.13
N VAL A 338 -15.92 -26.49 70.66
CA VAL A 338 -15.73 -25.62 71.83
C VAL A 338 -15.56 -26.47 73.09
N SER A 339 -14.45 -26.29 73.81
CA SER A 339 -14.03 -27.12 74.95
C SER A 339 -14.74 -26.74 76.27
N GLY A 340 -15.30 -25.53 76.37
CA GLY A 340 -15.93 -25.00 77.59
C GLY A 340 -16.25 -23.51 77.53
N SER A 341 -15.79 -22.75 78.54
CA SER A 341 -16.07 -21.32 78.76
C SER A 341 -15.31 -20.35 77.85
N GLU A 342 -14.78 -20.83 76.72
CA GLU A 342 -13.98 -20.02 75.81
C GLU A 342 -14.85 -18.98 75.10
N SER A 343 -14.36 -17.75 75.03
CA SER A 343 -15.04 -16.70 74.26
C SER A 343 -14.65 -16.76 72.78
N LEU A 344 -15.55 -16.30 71.90
CA LEU A 344 -15.26 -16.20 70.46
C LEU A 344 -14.04 -15.30 70.15
N ARG A 345 -13.70 -14.39 71.08
CA ARG A 345 -12.50 -13.54 71.01
C ARG A 345 -11.21 -14.31 71.31
N GLU A 346 -11.23 -15.21 72.29
CA GLU A 346 -10.09 -16.08 72.61
C GLU A 346 -9.78 -17.03 71.45
N ILE A 347 -10.82 -17.67 70.91
CA ILE A 347 -10.68 -18.53 69.72
C ILE A 347 -10.18 -17.69 68.53
N GLY A 348 -10.66 -16.45 68.36
CA GLY A 348 -10.13 -15.54 67.34
C GLY A 348 -8.63 -15.26 67.48
N LYS A 349 -8.16 -15.00 68.70
CA LYS A 349 -6.73 -14.76 68.98
C LYS A 349 -5.88 -16.01 68.72
N GLU A 350 -6.34 -17.19 69.13
CA GLU A 350 -5.65 -18.48 68.93
C GLU A 350 -5.34 -18.73 67.45
N PHE A 351 -6.30 -18.43 66.57
CA PHE A 351 -6.16 -18.68 65.13
C PHE A 351 -5.71 -17.47 64.32
N ALA A 352 -5.37 -16.35 64.97
CA ALA A 352 -5.07 -15.06 64.33
C ALA A 352 -6.16 -14.58 63.34
N VAL A 353 -7.43 -14.78 63.71
CA VAL A 353 -8.62 -14.40 62.92
C VAL A 353 -9.52 -13.51 63.76
N SER A 354 -10.08 -12.44 63.17
CA SER A 354 -11.03 -11.61 63.91
C SER A 354 -12.29 -12.40 64.32
N TRP A 355 -12.72 -12.22 65.56
CA TRP A 355 -13.93 -12.88 66.09
C TRP A 355 -15.18 -12.57 65.25
N GLN A 356 -15.27 -11.38 64.65
CA GLN A 356 -16.36 -11.02 63.72
C GLN A 356 -16.36 -11.91 62.48
N LYS A 357 -15.18 -12.28 61.98
CA LYS A 357 -15.05 -13.14 60.81
C LYS A 357 -15.44 -14.58 61.16
N ILE A 358 -15.08 -15.07 62.35
CA ILE A 358 -15.53 -16.39 62.85
C ILE A 358 -17.05 -16.40 63.07
N ALA A 359 -17.61 -15.34 63.66
CA ALA A 359 -19.06 -15.17 63.86
C ALA A 359 -19.82 -15.20 62.52
N ALA A 360 -19.35 -14.41 61.55
CA ALA A 360 -19.95 -14.34 60.21
C ALA A 360 -19.87 -15.69 59.47
N ILE A 361 -18.77 -16.44 59.64
CA ILE A 361 -18.60 -17.75 58.99
C ILE A 361 -19.54 -18.81 59.56
N ASN A 362 -19.83 -18.74 60.85
CA ASN A 362 -20.67 -19.70 61.54
C ASN A 362 -22.12 -19.22 61.72
N ASN A 363 -22.50 -18.11 61.06
CA ASN A 363 -23.81 -17.48 61.16
C ASN A 363 -24.27 -17.22 62.61
N LEU A 364 -23.33 -16.93 63.52
CA LEU A 364 -23.64 -16.64 64.92
C LEU A 364 -24.32 -15.26 65.01
N LYS A 365 -25.39 -15.16 65.81
CA LYS A 365 -26.11 -13.90 66.07
C LYS A 365 -25.79 -13.39 67.49
N LYS A 366 -25.97 -12.09 67.73
CA LYS A 366 -25.81 -11.48 69.07
C LYS A 366 -26.69 -12.24 70.09
N PRO A 367 -26.20 -12.56 71.30
CA PRO A 367 -24.97 -12.08 71.94
C PRO A 367 -23.69 -12.88 71.60
N TYR A 368 -23.69 -13.74 70.57
CA TYR A 368 -22.55 -14.57 70.15
C TYR A 368 -22.06 -15.55 71.24
N SER A 369 -22.99 -16.06 72.05
CA SER A 369 -22.71 -17.07 73.09
C SER A 369 -22.30 -18.41 72.47
N LEU A 370 -21.26 -19.02 73.03
CA LEU A 370 -20.80 -20.36 72.66
C LEU A 370 -21.16 -21.35 73.78
N LYS A 371 -21.58 -22.56 73.41
CA LYS A 371 -21.81 -23.67 74.34
C LYS A 371 -20.72 -24.73 74.16
N LYS A 372 -20.39 -25.40 75.26
CA LYS A 372 -19.49 -26.56 75.24
C LYS A 372 -20.04 -27.62 74.26
N GLY A 373 -19.22 -28.05 73.32
CA GLY A 373 -19.61 -28.98 72.25
C GLY A 373 -20.00 -28.33 70.91
N ASP A 374 -20.12 -26.99 70.85
CA ASP A 374 -20.42 -26.30 69.59
C ASP A 374 -19.31 -26.50 68.56
N LYS A 375 -19.69 -26.77 67.30
CA LYS A 375 -18.76 -27.00 66.18
C LYS A 375 -18.61 -25.74 65.35
N LEU A 376 -17.46 -25.08 65.47
CA LEU A 376 -17.13 -23.85 64.76
C LEU A 376 -16.19 -24.10 63.59
N ARG A 377 -16.55 -23.59 62.41
CA ARG A 377 -15.69 -23.52 61.22
C ARG A 377 -14.74 -22.34 61.35
N ILE A 378 -13.44 -22.58 61.26
CA ILE A 378 -12.41 -21.56 61.44
C ILE A 378 -11.67 -21.31 60.10
N PRO A 379 -11.58 -20.05 59.61
CA PRO A 379 -10.86 -19.72 58.38
C PRO A 379 -9.36 -19.65 58.64
N ILE A 380 -8.68 -20.79 58.55
CA ILE A 380 -7.28 -20.90 58.97
C ILE A 380 -6.28 -20.47 57.87
N PHE A 381 -5.33 -19.58 58.21
CA PHE A 381 -3.96 -19.50 57.63
C PHE A 381 -2.96 -19.13 58.75
N PRO A 382 -2.33 -20.09 59.46
CA PRO A 382 -1.47 -19.80 60.59
C PRO A 382 -0.04 -20.32 60.36
N LYS A 383 0.94 -19.55 60.84
CA LYS A 383 2.28 -20.08 61.08
C LYS A 383 2.23 -20.94 62.35
N GLY A 384 2.68 -22.20 62.24
CA GLY A 384 3.26 -22.91 63.39
C GLY A 384 2.37 -23.76 64.30
N SER A 385 1.22 -24.29 63.87
CA SER A 385 0.46 -25.27 64.69
C SER A 385 0.31 -26.63 63.98
N SER A 386 0.82 -27.69 64.61
CA SER A 386 0.92 -29.06 64.11
C SER A 386 -0.36 -29.92 64.23
N ARG A 387 -1.55 -29.32 64.36
CA ARG A 387 -2.83 -30.07 64.30
C ARG A 387 -3.91 -29.30 63.56
N ILE A 388 -3.85 -29.34 62.23
CA ILE A 388 -4.97 -28.98 61.35
C ILE A 388 -5.68 -30.28 60.95
N HIS A 389 -6.92 -30.51 61.37
CA HIS A 389 -7.75 -31.58 60.80
C HIS A 389 -8.46 -31.06 59.56
N MET A 390 -7.70 -30.92 58.47
CA MET A 390 -8.25 -30.83 57.12
C MET A 390 -7.84 -32.12 56.44
N SER A 391 -8.79 -32.90 55.92
CA SER A 391 -8.47 -34.21 55.34
C SER A 391 -7.39 -34.06 54.25
N PRO A 392 -6.49 -35.04 54.06
CA PRO A 392 -5.51 -35.01 52.97
C PRO A 392 -6.16 -34.73 51.61
N GLU A 393 -7.38 -35.23 51.39
CA GLU A 393 -8.22 -34.89 50.23
C GLU A 393 -8.62 -33.42 50.15
N GLY A 394 -8.99 -32.80 51.28
CA GLY A 394 -9.34 -31.39 51.35
C GLY A 394 -8.15 -30.48 51.00
N TRP A 395 -6.95 -30.83 51.46
CA TRP A 395 -5.70 -30.16 51.09
C TRP A 395 -5.37 -30.31 49.62
N GLN A 396 -5.52 -31.51 49.06
CA GLN A 396 -5.34 -31.77 47.63
C GLN A 396 -6.36 -31.01 46.77
N LYS A 397 -7.64 -31.01 47.15
CA LYS A 397 -8.70 -30.27 46.44
C LYS A 397 -8.47 -28.76 46.50
N LEU A 398 -8.02 -28.21 47.64
CA LEU A 398 -7.71 -26.79 47.77
C LEU A 398 -6.47 -26.39 46.94
N LYS A 399 -5.38 -27.16 47.01
CA LYS A 399 -4.18 -26.93 46.18
C LYS A 399 -4.52 -27.02 44.70
N LYS A 400 -5.28 -28.03 44.27
CA LYS A 400 -5.77 -28.16 42.88
C LYS A 400 -6.66 -26.98 42.47
N ALA A 401 -7.52 -26.47 43.35
CA ALA A 401 -8.36 -25.31 43.06
C ALA A 401 -7.57 -23.99 42.96
N ILE A 402 -6.57 -23.78 43.83
CA ILE A 402 -5.66 -22.61 43.77
C ILE A 402 -4.79 -22.69 42.51
N LEU A 403 -4.26 -23.88 42.19
CA LEU A 403 -3.50 -24.13 40.97
C LEU A 403 -4.37 -23.93 39.73
N ALA A 404 -5.60 -24.44 39.71
CA ALA A 404 -6.57 -24.19 38.64
C ALA A 404 -6.88 -22.70 38.48
N ARG A 405 -7.00 -21.93 39.57
CA ARG A 405 -7.15 -20.47 39.49
C ARG A 405 -5.95 -19.81 38.82
N ARG A 406 -4.73 -20.18 39.22
CA ARG A 406 -3.50 -19.67 38.61
C ARG A 406 -3.39 -20.07 37.14
N MET A 407 -3.75 -21.31 36.80
CA MET A 407 -3.77 -21.82 35.44
C MET A 407 -4.84 -21.16 34.57
N ILE A 408 -6.04 -20.89 35.09
CA ILE A 408 -7.10 -20.17 34.36
C ILE A 408 -6.71 -18.72 34.13
N VAL A 409 -6.14 -18.05 35.14
CA VAL A 409 -5.62 -16.68 34.99
C VAL A 409 -4.46 -16.67 33.99
N ALA A 410 -3.53 -17.61 34.08
CA ALA A 410 -2.43 -17.75 33.13
C ALA A 410 -2.92 -18.07 31.71
N ALA A 411 -3.91 -18.95 31.56
CA ALA A 411 -4.53 -19.28 30.28
C ALA A 411 -5.30 -18.11 29.69
N LEU A 412 -5.97 -17.29 30.51
CA LEU A 412 -6.61 -16.05 30.07
C LEU A 412 -5.57 -15.03 29.61
N VAL A 413 -4.48 -14.85 30.36
CA VAL A 413 -3.37 -13.98 29.95
C VAL A 413 -2.74 -14.49 28.66
N LEU A 414 -2.48 -15.80 28.54
CA LEU A 414 -1.94 -16.41 27.34
C LEU A 414 -2.92 -16.33 26.16
N ALA A 415 -4.22 -16.45 26.36
CA ALA A 415 -5.22 -16.30 25.30
C ALA A 415 -5.34 -14.85 24.82
N VAL A 416 -5.21 -13.87 25.73
CA VAL A 416 -5.13 -12.45 25.36
C VAL A 416 -3.83 -12.16 24.60
N CYS A 417 -2.69 -12.69 25.06
CA CYS A 417 -1.41 -12.56 24.38
C CYS A 417 -1.41 -13.26 23.01
N ALA A 418 -1.93 -14.48 22.92
CA ALA A 418 -2.05 -15.23 21.67
C ALA A 418 -3.04 -14.56 20.71
N GLY A 419 -4.16 -14.04 21.21
CA GLY A 419 -5.08 -13.21 20.44
C GLY A 419 -4.40 -11.95 19.89
N ALA A 420 -3.58 -11.27 20.70
CA ALA A 420 -2.78 -10.14 20.27
C ALA A 420 -1.72 -10.52 19.22
N VAL A 421 -1.07 -11.69 19.35
CA VAL A 421 -0.07 -12.20 18.38
C VAL A 421 -0.72 -12.65 17.08
N ILE A 422 -1.80 -13.43 17.12
CA ILE A 422 -2.55 -13.86 15.94
C ILE A 422 -3.13 -12.64 15.22
N PHE A 423 -3.62 -11.65 15.95
CA PHE A 423 -4.06 -10.38 15.38
C PHE A 423 -2.89 -9.58 14.79
N TRP A 424 -1.74 -9.51 15.46
CA TRP A 424 -0.52 -8.89 14.92
C TRP A 424 -0.09 -9.57 13.61
N GLN A 425 -0.13 -10.90 13.54
CA GLN A 425 0.15 -11.67 12.33
C GLN A 425 -0.92 -11.48 11.23
N ALA A 426 -2.21 -11.45 11.59
CA ALA A 426 -3.31 -11.23 10.65
C ALA A 426 -3.31 -9.79 10.10
N SER A 427 -2.95 -8.80 10.92
CA SER A 427 -2.79 -7.40 10.49
C SER A 427 -1.68 -7.24 9.46
N LYS A 428 -0.63 -8.08 9.49
CA LYS A 428 0.36 -8.16 8.42
C LYS A 428 -0.21 -8.74 7.11
N LYS A 429 -1.16 -9.67 7.18
CA LYS A 429 -1.76 -10.34 6.01
C LYS A 429 -2.87 -9.55 5.32
N ILE A 430 -3.58 -8.66 6.01
CA ILE A 430 -4.67 -7.84 5.43
C ILE A 430 -4.13 -6.74 4.47
N GLY A 431 -2.80 -6.57 4.38
CA GLY A 431 -2.14 -5.81 3.31
C GLY A 431 -2.01 -6.55 1.96
N ALA A 432 -2.32 -7.85 1.90
CA ALA A 432 -2.42 -8.58 0.65
C ALA A 432 -3.87 -8.51 0.15
N GLY A 433 -4.10 -7.85 -0.99
CA GLY A 433 -5.40 -7.81 -1.66
C GLY A 433 -5.98 -9.22 -1.90
N PRO A 434 -7.29 -9.35 -2.17
CA PRO A 434 -7.92 -10.65 -2.32
C PRO A 434 -7.26 -11.47 -3.44
N PRO A 435 -7.13 -12.80 -3.31
CA PRO A 435 -6.62 -13.64 -4.38
C PRO A 435 -7.58 -13.55 -5.58
N ARG A 436 -7.02 -13.25 -6.77
CA ARG A 436 -7.73 -13.27 -8.05
C ARG A 436 -8.44 -14.63 -8.22
N GLN A 437 -9.74 -14.61 -8.51
CA GLN A 437 -10.46 -15.78 -9.00
C GLN A 437 -9.76 -16.31 -10.26
N LYS A 438 -9.15 -17.49 -10.18
CA LYS A 438 -8.78 -18.29 -11.34
C LYS A 438 -10.07 -18.85 -11.94
N ASN A 439 -10.57 -18.23 -13.01
CA ASN A 439 -11.54 -18.88 -13.87
C ASN A 439 -10.83 -19.75 -14.89
N ARG A 440 -11.26 -21.01 -14.87
CA ARG A 440 -11.06 -22.14 -15.77
C ARG A 440 -10.82 -21.73 -17.23
N VAL A 441 -9.67 -22.10 -17.76
CA VAL A 441 -9.44 -22.31 -19.20
C VAL A 441 -8.77 -23.69 -19.35
N SER A 442 -9.53 -24.58 -19.99
CA SER A 442 -9.18 -25.85 -20.63
C SER A 442 -7.98 -26.67 -20.13
N GLU A 443 -8.30 -27.87 -19.66
CA GLU A 443 -7.46 -29.07 -19.76
C GLU A 443 -6.91 -29.21 -21.19
N ASN A 444 -5.58 -29.09 -21.34
CA ASN A 444 -4.73 -29.86 -22.25
C ASN A 444 -3.32 -29.26 -22.26
N SER A 445 -2.48 -29.68 -21.30
CA SER A 445 -1.02 -29.78 -21.49
C SER A 445 -0.35 -30.47 -20.29
N GLU A 446 -0.83 -31.66 -19.91
CA GLU A 446 -0.01 -32.60 -19.13
C GLU A 446 0.78 -33.48 -20.09
N ALA A 447 1.79 -32.92 -20.75
CA ALA A 447 2.78 -33.68 -21.51
C ALA A 447 4.02 -32.83 -21.85
N ALA A 448 4.71 -32.30 -20.84
CA ALA A 448 6.10 -31.82 -20.95
C ALA A 448 6.67 -31.45 -19.57
N LYS A 449 6.59 -32.38 -18.60
CA LYS A 449 7.37 -32.28 -17.36
C LYS A 449 8.66 -33.07 -17.54
N GLY A 450 9.68 -32.36 -17.99
CA GLY A 450 11.04 -32.88 -18.09
C GLY A 450 11.94 -31.82 -18.71
N GLU A 451 12.78 -31.21 -17.88
CA GLU A 451 14.08 -30.68 -18.31
C GLU A 451 14.14 -29.31 -19.05
N SER A 452 13.44 -28.27 -18.56
CA SER A 452 13.74 -26.88 -19.00
C SER A 452 13.72 -25.79 -17.90
N ASP A 453 13.66 -26.15 -16.62
CA ASP A 453 13.26 -25.18 -15.58
C ASP A 453 14.39 -24.42 -14.84
N GLN A 454 15.65 -24.49 -15.30
CA GLN A 454 16.81 -23.88 -14.60
C GLN A 454 17.45 -22.64 -15.24
N LEU A 455 17.00 -22.22 -16.43
CA LEU A 455 17.58 -21.06 -17.11
C LEU A 455 16.59 -19.90 -17.19
N THR A 456 17.07 -18.68 -16.91
CA THR A 456 16.37 -17.44 -17.27
C THR A 456 16.33 -17.29 -18.80
N LYS A 457 15.47 -16.42 -19.35
CA LYS A 457 15.42 -16.12 -20.81
C LYS A 457 16.76 -15.59 -21.38
N THR A 458 17.73 -15.27 -20.52
CA THR A 458 19.09 -14.82 -20.83
C THR A 458 20.17 -15.89 -20.59
N GLY A 459 19.81 -17.13 -20.23
CA GLY A 459 20.75 -18.24 -20.09
C GLY A 459 21.59 -18.25 -18.79
N ALA A 460 21.25 -17.43 -17.80
CA ALA A 460 21.89 -17.46 -16.48
C ALA A 460 21.12 -18.37 -15.50
N PRO A 461 21.80 -19.06 -14.55
CA PRO A 461 21.15 -19.89 -13.55
C PRO A 461 20.23 -19.06 -12.64
N LYS A 462 18.98 -19.51 -12.44
CA LYS A 462 18.03 -18.88 -11.49
C LYS A 462 18.65 -18.84 -10.09
N ARG A 463 19.00 -17.65 -9.59
CA ARG A 463 19.39 -17.43 -8.18
C ARG A 463 18.13 -17.42 -7.30
N SER A 464 17.56 -18.59 -7.06
CA SER A 464 16.22 -18.80 -6.49
C SER A 464 16.08 -18.64 -4.97
N ALA A 465 17.01 -17.97 -4.27
CA ALA A 465 17.03 -17.99 -2.80
C ALA A 465 17.00 -16.61 -2.09
N VAL A 466 16.79 -15.49 -2.79
CA VAL A 466 16.90 -14.16 -2.16
C VAL A 466 15.65 -13.32 -2.41
N SER A 467 14.95 -12.97 -1.33
CA SER A 467 13.77 -12.10 -1.33
C SER A 467 14.17 -10.64 -1.18
N VAL A 468 13.76 -9.79 -2.12
CA VAL A 468 14.00 -8.33 -2.05
C VAL A 468 12.65 -7.63 -1.83
N SER A 469 12.55 -6.81 -0.79
CA SER A 469 11.35 -6.00 -0.52
C SER A 469 11.56 -4.58 -1.05
N VAL A 470 10.66 -4.10 -1.90
CA VAL A 470 10.72 -2.75 -2.50
C VAL A 470 9.51 -1.94 -2.06
N LEU A 471 9.76 -0.80 -1.40
CA LEU A 471 8.74 0.18 -1.00
C LEU A 471 8.70 1.33 -2.01
N ALA A 472 7.70 1.35 -2.89
CA ALA A 472 7.46 2.43 -3.83
C ALA A 472 6.34 3.36 -3.31
N PRO A 473 6.58 4.67 -3.11
CA PRO A 473 5.54 5.58 -2.66
C PRO A 473 4.60 5.97 -3.81
N SER A 474 3.29 6.10 -3.51
CA SER A 474 2.26 6.47 -4.49
C SER A 474 2.53 7.86 -5.08
N GLY A 475 3.08 7.90 -6.29
CA GLY A 475 3.07 9.07 -7.15
C GLY A 475 4.40 9.49 -7.77
N SER A 476 5.54 8.86 -7.49
CA SER A 476 6.66 8.95 -8.45
C SER A 476 6.19 8.48 -9.83
N ASP A 477 6.84 8.97 -10.89
CA ASP A 477 6.65 8.45 -12.25
C ASP A 477 6.50 6.92 -12.20
N PRO A 478 5.33 6.35 -12.55
CA PRO A 478 5.09 4.91 -12.48
C PRO A 478 6.19 4.12 -13.17
N VAL A 479 6.83 4.72 -14.17
CA VAL A 479 7.87 4.13 -15.01
C VAL A 479 9.16 3.88 -14.24
N SER A 480 9.59 4.71 -13.28
CA SER A 480 10.89 4.53 -12.61
C SER A 480 10.86 3.38 -11.59
N SER A 481 9.79 3.33 -10.81
CA SER A 481 9.56 2.28 -9.80
C SER A 481 9.26 0.93 -10.46
N GLN A 482 8.43 0.93 -11.51
CA GLN A 482 8.17 -0.28 -12.30
C GLN A 482 9.37 -0.71 -13.14
N ARG A 483 10.24 0.21 -13.60
CA ARG A 483 11.52 -0.14 -14.25
C ARG A 483 12.45 -0.85 -13.29
N LEU A 484 12.60 -0.36 -12.06
CA LEU A 484 13.46 -1.01 -11.06
C LEU A 484 12.94 -2.41 -10.71
N VAL A 485 11.63 -2.53 -10.47
CA VAL A 485 10.95 -3.82 -10.23
C VAL A 485 11.14 -4.79 -11.41
N ARG A 486 10.89 -4.34 -12.65
CA ARG A 486 11.12 -5.16 -13.86
C ARG A 486 12.58 -5.54 -14.04
N LYS A 487 13.52 -4.63 -13.78
CA LYS A 487 14.95 -4.88 -13.93
C LYS A 487 15.43 -5.94 -12.93
N LEU A 488 14.94 -5.90 -11.69
CA LEU A 488 15.22 -6.90 -10.66
C LEU A 488 14.58 -8.26 -10.98
N GLU A 489 13.34 -8.29 -11.48
CA GLU A 489 12.70 -9.54 -11.95
C GLU A 489 13.43 -10.17 -13.15
N LEU A 490 13.90 -9.35 -14.11
CA LEU A 490 14.63 -9.81 -15.29
C LEU A 490 15.99 -10.45 -14.96
N VAL A 491 16.61 -10.04 -13.84
CA VAL A 491 17.87 -10.62 -13.34
C VAL A 491 17.60 -11.82 -12.40
N GLY A 492 16.33 -12.21 -12.20
CA GLY A 492 15.95 -13.45 -11.54
C GLY A 492 15.61 -13.33 -10.04
N TYR A 493 15.40 -12.11 -9.53
CA TYR A 493 15.01 -11.87 -8.13
C TYR A 493 13.48 -11.98 -7.93
N LYS A 494 13.07 -12.45 -6.75
CA LYS A 494 11.64 -12.57 -6.37
C LYS A 494 11.26 -11.41 -5.44
N LEU A 495 10.29 -10.61 -5.85
CA LEU A 495 9.88 -9.38 -5.14
C LEU A 495 8.52 -9.56 -4.43
N GLU A 496 8.39 -9.02 -3.22
CA GLU A 496 7.09 -8.81 -2.55
C GLU A 496 6.77 -7.31 -2.46
N PRO A 497 5.66 -6.82 -3.06
CA PRO A 497 5.34 -5.39 -3.07
C PRO A 497 4.72 -4.91 -1.74
N VAL A 498 5.14 -3.74 -1.24
CA VAL A 498 4.53 -3.04 -0.10
C VAL A 498 4.17 -1.59 -0.51
N LEU A 499 2.90 -1.20 -0.33
CA LEU A 499 2.36 0.12 -0.72
C LEU A 499 2.52 1.18 0.40
N ALA A 500 3.06 2.37 0.08
CA ALA A 500 3.08 3.55 0.97
C ALA A 500 2.78 4.86 0.19
N ARG A 501 2.42 5.99 0.83
CA ARG A 501 2.02 7.26 0.17
C ARG A 501 3.05 8.40 0.29
N ARG A 502 2.99 9.31 -0.69
CA ARG A 502 3.85 10.47 -1.02
C ARG A 502 3.70 11.64 -0.03
N SER A 503 4.80 12.02 0.63
CA SER A 503 5.14 13.43 0.86
C SER A 503 6.58 13.52 1.38
N GLU A 504 7.50 14.05 0.55
CA GLU A 504 8.86 14.55 0.90
C GLU A 504 9.99 13.53 1.20
N TYR A 505 10.68 12.91 0.21
CA TYR A 505 11.86 12.04 0.49
C TYR A 505 12.96 12.06 -0.60
N THR A 506 14.25 11.98 -0.21
CA THR A 506 15.42 12.08 -1.15
C THR A 506 16.64 11.15 -0.88
N LEU A 507 16.67 10.34 0.18
CA LEU A 507 17.82 9.45 0.48
C LEU A 507 17.42 7.96 0.38
N THR A 508 18.18 7.15 -0.36
CA THR A 508 17.96 5.69 -0.45
C THR A 508 18.91 5.00 0.54
N THR A 509 18.44 4.01 1.30
CA THR A 509 19.24 3.20 2.24
C THR A 509 19.07 1.72 1.91
N ILE A 510 20.17 1.01 1.70
CA ILE A 510 20.19 -0.44 1.52
C ILE A 510 20.66 -1.06 2.83
N GLU A 511 19.75 -1.69 3.56
CA GLU A 511 20.09 -2.48 4.73
C GLU A 511 20.50 -3.89 4.31
N TYR A 512 21.61 -4.42 4.81
CA TYR A 512 22.09 -5.75 4.42
C TYR A 512 22.56 -6.56 5.63
N GLY A 513 22.42 -7.88 5.57
CA GLY A 513 22.89 -8.81 6.60
C GLY A 513 24.39 -9.10 6.56
N ALA A 514 24.94 -9.84 7.53
CA ALA A 514 26.37 -10.15 7.69
C ALA A 514 27.06 -10.90 6.50
N GLY A 515 26.33 -11.19 5.43
CA GLY A 515 26.85 -11.73 4.17
C GLY A 515 26.35 -11.01 2.91
N GLY A 516 25.63 -9.89 3.04
CA GLY A 516 24.96 -9.18 1.95
C GLY A 516 25.69 -7.94 1.43
N LYS A 517 26.91 -7.64 1.94
CA LYS A 517 27.64 -6.39 1.65
C LYS A 517 27.95 -6.19 0.17
N GLU A 518 28.50 -7.21 -0.47
CA GLU A 518 28.87 -7.18 -1.89
C GLU A 518 27.62 -6.98 -2.78
N MET A 519 26.48 -7.56 -2.37
CA MET A 519 25.20 -7.36 -3.04
C MET A 519 24.64 -5.94 -2.83
N ALA A 520 24.80 -5.37 -1.64
CA ALA A 520 24.37 -4.02 -1.34
C ALA A 520 25.17 -2.97 -2.13
N GLU A 521 26.48 -3.20 -2.31
CA GLU A 521 27.35 -2.38 -3.17
C GLU A 521 26.99 -2.50 -4.65
N MET A 522 26.70 -3.72 -5.13
CA MET A 522 26.21 -3.94 -6.50
C MET A 522 24.89 -3.20 -6.76
N LEU A 523 23.92 -3.30 -5.83
CA LEU A 523 22.64 -2.60 -5.93
C LEU A 523 22.81 -1.08 -5.91
N LYS A 524 23.71 -0.55 -5.06
CA LYS A 524 24.06 0.88 -5.03
C LYS A 524 24.64 1.35 -6.37
N ALA A 525 25.53 0.57 -6.98
CA ALA A 525 26.09 0.90 -8.30
C ALA A 525 25.02 0.91 -9.40
N ASP A 526 24.07 -0.04 -9.33
CA ASP A 526 23.00 -0.19 -10.32
C ASP A 526 21.89 0.87 -10.23
N LEU A 527 21.73 1.49 -9.05
CA LEU A 527 20.78 2.58 -8.79
C LEU A 527 21.23 3.95 -9.35
N GLY A 528 22.50 4.08 -9.75
CA GLY A 528 23.05 5.29 -10.36
C GLY A 528 23.52 6.36 -9.36
N VAL A 529 24.41 7.24 -9.83
CA VAL A 529 25.16 8.23 -9.01
C VAL A 529 24.33 9.44 -8.57
N SER A 530 23.10 9.61 -9.09
CA SER A 530 22.30 10.82 -8.89
C SER A 530 21.57 10.89 -7.54
N ASP A 531 21.32 9.76 -6.88
CA ASP A 531 20.64 9.72 -5.60
C ASP A 531 21.60 9.26 -4.50
N PRO A 532 21.71 9.96 -3.36
CA PRO A 532 22.58 9.54 -2.27
C PRO A 532 22.08 8.20 -1.67
N VAL A 533 22.85 7.12 -1.88
CA VAL A 533 22.57 5.77 -1.38
C VAL A 533 23.47 5.42 -0.19
N ASN A 534 22.86 5.21 0.98
CA ASN A 534 23.53 4.71 2.19
C ASN A 534 23.46 3.18 2.28
N LEU A 535 24.54 2.55 2.73
CA LEU A 535 24.57 1.12 3.01
C LEU A 535 24.63 0.93 4.53
N VAL A 536 23.75 0.09 5.09
CA VAL A 536 23.65 -0.13 6.54
C VAL A 536 23.65 -1.63 6.83
N GLU A 537 24.64 -2.11 7.56
CA GLU A 537 24.66 -3.51 7.98
C GLU A 537 23.71 -3.72 9.18
N LYS A 538 22.87 -4.77 9.15
CA LYS A 538 21.98 -5.15 10.25
C LYS A 538 22.25 -6.59 10.68
N GLU A 539 22.51 -6.77 11.97
CA GLU A 539 22.78 -8.09 12.57
C GLU A 539 21.59 -9.06 12.48
N ASN A 540 20.35 -8.57 12.31
CA ASN A 540 19.13 -9.37 12.27
C ASN A 540 18.65 -9.70 10.83
N LEU A 541 19.40 -9.31 9.79
CA LEU A 541 19.09 -9.69 8.41
C LEU A 541 19.89 -10.95 8.04
N GLU A 542 19.21 -12.05 7.72
CA GLU A 542 19.85 -13.27 7.24
C GLU A 542 20.23 -13.09 5.76
N LYS A 543 21.50 -12.75 5.46
CA LYS A 543 22.13 -12.67 4.12
C LYS A 543 21.46 -11.80 3.04
N ASP A 544 20.28 -11.24 3.30
CA ASP A 544 19.48 -10.46 2.36
C ASP A 544 19.85 -8.97 2.39
N ALA A 545 19.48 -8.26 1.31
CA ALA A 545 19.53 -6.80 1.24
C ALA A 545 18.12 -6.23 1.02
N VAL A 546 17.76 -5.24 1.82
CA VAL A 546 16.45 -4.58 1.84
C VAL A 546 16.64 -3.11 1.53
N ILE A 547 15.93 -2.62 0.51
CA ILE A 547 16.05 -1.22 0.07
C ILE A 547 14.91 -0.41 0.70
N TRP A 548 15.30 0.67 1.37
CA TRP A 548 14.43 1.64 1.99
C TRP A 548 14.71 3.03 1.42
N ASN A 549 13.72 3.92 1.41
CA ASN A 549 13.93 5.35 1.14
C ASN A 549 13.60 6.13 2.42
N PHE A 550 14.49 7.00 2.87
CA PHE A 550 14.32 7.80 4.09
C PHE A 550 14.59 9.30 3.87
N LEU A 551 13.84 10.12 4.62
CA LEU A 551 14.01 11.55 4.97
C LEU A 551 13.69 12.72 3.98
N PRO A 552 13.01 13.78 4.50
CA PRO A 552 12.50 14.96 3.77
C PRO A 552 13.52 16.09 3.55
N LYS A 553 13.23 16.95 2.56
CA LYS A 553 14.10 18.03 2.04
C LYS A 553 14.34 19.21 2.99
N ASN A 554 13.69 19.25 4.16
CA ASN A 554 13.64 20.44 5.03
C ASN A 554 14.31 20.28 6.41
N ALA A 555 15.23 19.30 6.59
CA ALA A 555 15.89 19.08 7.88
C ALA A 555 17.27 19.73 8.06
N PHE A 556 17.67 20.69 7.22
CA PHE A 556 18.84 21.54 7.47
C PHE A 556 18.53 23.01 7.17
N LEU A 557 17.78 23.61 8.09
CA LEU A 557 17.96 24.99 8.53
C LEU A 557 17.86 24.99 10.05
N GLU A 558 18.87 24.39 10.69
CA GLU A 558 19.47 24.92 11.91
C GLU A 558 20.85 24.25 12.05
N ILE A 559 21.86 25.13 12.03
CA ILE A 559 23.33 24.93 12.03
C ILE A 559 23.95 24.72 10.65
#